data_AF-A0A661PH12-F1
#
_entry.id   AF-A0A661PH12-F1
#
_cell.length_a   1.000
_cell.length_b   1.000
_cell.length_c   1.000
_cell.angle_alpha   90.00
_cell.angle_beta   90.00
_cell.angle_gamma   90.00
#
_symmetry.space_group_name_H-M   'P 1'
#
loop_
_entity.id
_entity.type
_entity.pdbx_description
1 polymer ?
#
loop_
_entity_poly.entity_id
_entity_poly.type
_entity_poly.pdbx_seq_one_letter_code
_entity_poly.pdbx_strand_id
1 'polypeptide(L)'
;MPFSDIITITEDRKNADRFLRCCVQQPPLFICTIATTETAAIPGISAAGANAEVIRYTAAADAEALYYGKARCLEKVPENPKGPPSPVIITMATREALDCPMVIVDAGNEVKPQVPML
;
A
#
# COMPACT_ATOMS: atom_id res chain seq x y z
N MET A 1 22.54 -5.52 11.09
CA MET A 1 22.80 -5.97 9.70
C MET A 1 23.57 -4.89 8.98
N PRO A 2 24.55 -5.20 8.12
CA PRO A 2 25.16 -4.19 7.27
C PRO A 2 24.12 -3.73 6.24
N PHE A 3 23.93 -2.40 6.10
CA PHE A 3 23.05 -1.81 5.08
C PHE A 3 23.68 -1.84 3.68
N SER A 4 24.57 -2.80 3.40
CA SER A 4 25.33 -2.89 2.14
C SER A 4 24.45 -3.06 0.91
N ASP A 5 23.25 -3.61 1.10
CA ASP A 5 22.28 -3.87 0.04
C ASP A 5 21.27 -2.71 -0.14
N ILE A 6 21.36 -1.66 0.69
CA ILE A 6 20.51 -0.47 0.61
C ILE A 6 21.24 0.63 -0.16
N ILE A 7 20.67 1.04 -1.29
CA ILE A 7 21.16 2.20 -2.05
C ILE A 7 20.74 3.47 -1.30
N THR A 8 21.70 4.10 -0.62
CA THR A 8 21.50 5.38 0.06
C THR A 8 21.78 6.54 -0.91
N ILE A 9 20.72 7.23 -1.34
CA ILE A 9 20.82 8.45 -2.16
C ILE A 9 20.66 9.67 -1.24
N THR A 10 21.74 10.06 -0.56
CA THR A 10 21.79 11.32 0.19
C THR A 10 23.23 11.84 0.26
N GLU A 11 23.36 13.16 0.27
CA GLU A 11 24.63 13.84 0.53
C GLU A 11 25.02 13.75 2.02
N ASP A 12 24.04 13.54 2.91
CA ASP A 12 24.23 13.43 4.36
C ASP A 12 24.21 11.97 4.85
N ARG A 13 25.33 11.26 4.59
CA ARG A 13 25.49 9.86 4.98
C ARG A 13 25.34 9.62 6.48
N LYS A 14 25.81 10.54 7.32
CA LYS A 14 25.80 10.37 8.78
C LYS A 14 24.36 10.31 9.31
N ASN A 15 23.50 11.21 8.83
CA ASN A 15 22.10 11.21 9.23
C ASN A 15 21.31 10.05 8.62
N ALA A 16 21.62 9.62 7.38
CA ALA A 16 21.03 8.42 6.81
C ALA A 16 21.37 7.15 7.61
N ASP A 17 22.65 6.95 7.95
CA ASP A 17 23.06 5.79 8.74
C ASP A 17 22.41 5.81 10.13
N ARG A 18 22.25 6.98 10.74
CA ARG A 18 21.54 7.14 12.01
C ARG A 18 20.06 6.75 11.85
N PHE A 19 19.38 7.24 10.82
CA PHE A 19 17.98 6.92 10.56
C PHE A 19 17.77 5.42 10.33
N LEU A 20 18.56 4.80 9.45
CA LEU A 20 18.48 3.37 9.17
C LEU A 20 18.72 2.52 10.43
N ARG A 21 19.69 2.92 11.27
CA ARG A 21 19.92 2.28 12.57
C ARG A 21 18.70 2.39 13.49
N CYS A 22 18.00 3.51 13.52
CA CYS A 22 16.78 3.66 14.32
C CYS A 22 15.63 2.79 13.78
N CYS A 23 15.45 2.71 12.45
CA CYS A 23 14.36 1.94 11.84
C CYS A 23 14.44 0.44 12.10
N VAL A 24 15.64 -0.13 12.27
CA VAL A 24 15.82 -1.58 12.49
C VAL A 24 15.83 -2.00 13.95
N GLN A 25 15.65 -1.06 14.89
CA GLN A 25 15.71 -1.37 16.32
C GLN A 25 14.44 -2.00 16.89
N GLN A 26 13.29 -1.79 16.23
CA GLN A 26 12.00 -2.29 16.68
C GLN A 26 11.19 -2.80 15.49
N PRO A 27 10.34 -3.83 15.68
CA PRO A 27 9.43 -4.26 14.63
C PRO A 27 8.46 -3.12 14.28
N PRO A 28 8.24 -2.82 12.99
CA PRO A 28 7.36 -1.73 12.59
C PRO A 28 5.89 -2.12 12.77
N LEU A 29 5.04 -1.11 13.02
CA LEU A 29 3.61 -1.20 12.79
C LEU A 29 3.32 -0.61 11.39
N PHE A 30 2.75 -1.41 10.50
CA PHE A 30 2.31 -0.92 9.20
C PHE A 30 0.89 -0.37 9.30
N ILE A 31 0.67 0.88 8.86
CA ILE A 31 -0.65 1.49 8.83
C ILE A 31 -0.97 1.84 7.38
N CYS A 32 -2.06 1.29 6.85
CA CYS A 32 -2.57 1.61 5.52
C CYS A 32 -3.84 2.44 5.66
N THR A 33 -3.71 3.74 5.42
CA THR A 33 -4.84 4.65 5.37
C THR A 33 -5.39 4.70 3.94
N ILE A 34 -6.67 4.37 3.79
CA ILE A 34 -7.34 4.31 2.50
C ILE A 34 -8.43 5.38 2.41
N ALA A 35 -8.63 5.96 1.21
CA ALA A 35 -9.71 6.89 0.92
C ALA A 35 -9.98 6.94 -0.60
N THR A 36 -11.16 7.40 -0.98
CA THR A 36 -11.52 7.74 -2.36
C THR A 36 -11.75 9.23 -2.50
N THR A 37 -11.55 9.78 -3.70
CA THR A 37 -11.88 11.18 -4.01
C THR A 37 -12.62 11.26 -5.34
N GLU A 38 -13.58 12.19 -5.45
CA GLU A 38 -14.26 12.48 -6.72
C GLU A 38 -13.27 12.91 -7.82
N THR A 39 -12.20 13.63 -7.44
CA THR A 39 -11.12 14.04 -8.34
C THR A 39 -10.45 12.85 -9.01
N ALA A 40 -10.24 11.74 -8.28
CA ALA A 40 -9.62 10.54 -8.84
C ALA A 40 -10.51 9.85 -9.90
N ALA A 41 -11.83 10.04 -9.86
CA ALA A 41 -12.77 9.48 -10.83
C ALA A 41 -12.80 10.26 -12.17
N ILE A 42 -12.20 11.45 -12.22
CA ILE A 42 -12.10 12.23 -13.46
C ILE A 42 -11.19 11.47 -14.46
N PRO A 43 -11.66 11.18 -15.69
CA PRO A 43 -10.88 10.45 -16.67
C PRO A 43 -9.49 11.06 -16.92
N GLY A 44 -8.46 10.24 -16.84
CA GLY A 44 -7.07 10.64 -17.08
C GLY A 44 -6.33 11.26 -15.90
N ILE A 45 -6.99 11.48 -14.75
CA ILE A 45 -6.32 12.00 -13.53
C ILE A 45 -5.62 10.90 -12.74
N SER A 46 -6.31 9.77 -12.52
CA SER A 46 -5.77 8.66 -11.74
C SER A 46 -5.42 7.47 -12.64
N ALA A 47 -4.34 6.78 -12.27
CA ALA A 47 -3.97 5.47 -12.82
C ALA A 47 -4.30 4.32 -11.85
N ALA A 48 -5.01 4.59 -10.75
CA ALA A 48 -5.33 3.62 -9.71
C ALA A 48 -6.58 2.80 -10.07
N GLY A 49 -6.39 1.67 -10.75
CA GLY A 49 -7.46 0.87 -11.32
C GLY A 49 -7.52 0.99 -12.84
N ALA A 50 -8.06 -0.03 -13.50
CA ALA A 50 -7.94 -0.17 -14.96
C ALA A 50 -8.86 0.79 -15.73
N ASN A 51 -9.96 1.24 -15.11
CA ASN A 51 -10.94 2.15 -15.69
C ASN A 51 -11.69 2.92 -14.57
N ALA A 52 -12.51 3.90 -14.96
CA ALA A 52 -13.22 4.79 -14.05
C ALA A 52 -14.15 4.07 -13.06
N GLU A 53 -14.75 2.94 -13.44
CA GLU A 53 -15.64 2.18 -12.57
C GLU A 53 -14.88 1.40 -11.49
N VAL A 54 -13.63 1.02 -11.77
CA VAL A 54 -12.76 0.27 -10.85
C VAL A 54 -12.08 1.19 -9.83
N ILE A 55 -11.84 2.46 -10.17
CA ILE A 55 -11.10 3.41 -9.32
C ILE A 55 -11.70 3.49 -7.90
N ARG A 56 -13.03 3.53 -7.77
CA ARG A 56 -13.70 3.60 -6.46
C ARG A 56 -13.53 2.35 -5.58
N TYR A 57 -13.16 1.22 -6.19
CA TYR A 57 -12.91 -0.05 -5.50
C TYR A 57 -11.42 -0.26 -5.20
N THR A 58 -10.51 0.42 -5.91
CA THR A 58 -9.06 0.16 -5.84
C THR A 58 -8.53 0.19 -4.41
N ALA A 59 -8.87 1.22 -3.64
CA ALA A 59 -8.39 1.36 -2.27
C ALA A 59 -8.93 0.27 -1.33
N ALA A 60 -10.21 -0.09 -1.48
CA ALA A 60 -10.83 -1.18 -0.72
C ALA A 60 -10.24 -2.55 -1.08
N ALA A 61 -10.03 -2.80 -2.37
CA ALA A 61 -9.44 -4.03 -2.88
C ALA A 61 -7.98 -4.20 -2.44
N ASP A 62 -7.19 -3.10 -2.38
CA ASP A 62 -5.84 -3.13 -1.82
C ASP A 62 -5.86 -3.49 -0.32
N ALA A 63 -6.76 -2.89 0.46
CA ALA A 63 -6.89 -3.22 1.89
C ALA A 63 -7.31 -4.68 2.13
N GLU A 64 -8.25 -5.19 1.33
CA GLU A 64 -8.66 -6.59 1.36
C GLU A 64 -7.52 -7.53 0.96
N ALA A 65 -6.76 -7.19 -0.06
CA ALA A 65 -5.57 -7.95 -0.46
C ALA A 65 -4.55 -8.00 0.67
N LEU A 66 -4.26 -6.87 1.33
CA LEU A 66 -3.34 -6.82 2.45
C LEU A 66 -3.77 -7.68 3.65
N TYR A 67 -5.08 -7.80 3.88
CA TYR A 67 -5.62 -8.53 5.04
C TYR A 67 -5.88 -10.02 4.74
N TYR A 68 -6.40 -10.35 3.57
CA TYR A 68 -6.81 -11.72 3.19
C TYR A 68 -5.88 -12.42 2.19
N GLY A 69 -4.84 -11.73 1.70
CA GLY A 69 -4.01 -12.20 0.59
C GLY A 69 -4.69 -12.13 -0.78
N LYS A 70 -5.92 -11.58 -0.86
CA LYS A 70 -6.68 -11.37 -2.10
C LYS A 70 -7.75 -10.29 -1.95
N ALA A 71 -8.07 -9.61 -3.04
CA ALA A 71 -9.25 -8.76 -3.11
C ALA A 71 -10.54 -9.60 -2.94
N ARG A 72 -11.58 -9.00 -2.34
CA ARG A 72 -12.91 -9.61 -2.17
C ARG A 72 -14.00 -8.83 -2.90
N CYS A 73 -13.87 -7.51 -2.99
CA CYS A 73 -14.76 -6.64 -3.75
C CYS A 73 -14.47 -6.63 -5.26
N LEU A 74 -13.31 -7.15 -5.67
CA LEU A 74 -12.90 -7.36 -7.07
C LEU A 74 -12.40 -8.80 -7.25
N GLU A 75 -12.45 -9.32 -8.48
CA GLU A 75 -11.98 -10.68 -8.80
C GLU A 75 -10.46 -10.84 -8.66
N LYS A 76 -9.71 -9.75 -8.89
CA LYS A 76 -8.25 -9.71 -8.79
C LYS A 76 -7.79 -8.40 -8.15
N VAL A 77 -6.53 -8.40 -7.70
CA VAL A 77 -5.86 -7.17 -7.25
C VAL A 77 -5.96 -6.10 -8.35
N PRO A 78 -6.21 -4.83 -8.01
CA PRO A 78 -6.33 -3.77 -9.01
C PRO A 78 -5.08 -3.70 -9.90
N GLU A 79 -5.29 -3.39 -11.17
CA GLU A 79 -4.22 -3.11 -12.12
C GLU A 79 -4.37 -1.67 -12.61
N ASN A 80 -3.28 -1.03 -13.00
CA ASN A 80 -3.37 0.25 -13.68
C ASN A 80 -3.84 0.07 -15.14
N PRO A 81 -4.20 1.14 -15.87
CA PRO A 81 -4.68 1.03 -17.26
C PRO A 81 -3.67 0.42 -18.26
N LYS A 82 -2.39 0.32 -17.89
CA LYS A 82 -1.33 -0.29 -18.70
C LYS A 82 -1.10 -1.77 -18.38
N GLY A 83 -1.76 -2.32 -17.36
CA GLY A 83 -1.69 -3.74 -16.98
C GLY A 83 -0.85 -4.08 -15.74
N PRO A 84 0.19 -3.33 -15.32
CA PRO A 84 0.88 -3.63 -14.07
C PRO A 84 -0.06 -3.67 -12.85
N PRO A 85 0.12 -4.64 -11.95
CA PRO A 85 -0.69 -4.77 -10.74
C PRO A 85 -0.41 -3.64 -9.75
N SER A 86 -1.34 -3.46 -8.81
CA SER A 86 -1.21 -2.53 -7.71
C SER A 86 0.07 -2.79 -6.91
N PRO A 87 0.78 -1.74 -6.47
CA PRO A 87 1.93 -1.86 -5.58
C PRO A 87 1.65 -2.62 -4.28
N VAL A 88 0.37 -2.85 -3.94
CA VAL A 88 -0.04 -3.69 -2.79
C VAL A 88 0.66 -5.05 -2.77
N ILE A 89 1.01 -5.61 -3.93
CA ILE A 89 1.74 -6.89 -4.01
C ILE A 89 3.12 -6.81 -3.35
N ILE A 90 3.80 -5.66 -3.41
CA ILE A 90 5.10 -5.44 -2.78
C ILE A 90 4.92 -5.37 -1.27
N THR A 91 3.87 -4.68 -0.82
CA THR A 91 3.52 -4.60 0.60
C THR A 91 3.16 -5.96 1.16
N MET A 92 2.35 -6.77 0.46
CA MET A 92 2.03 -8.14 0.88
C MET A 92 3.28 -9.00 1.04
N ALA A 93 4.19 -8.99 0.05
CA ALA A 93 5.45 -9.73 0.12
C ALA A 93 6.34 -9.26 1.29
N THR A 94 6.36 -7.96 1.54
CA THR A 94 7.11 -7.37 2.67
C THR A 94 6.52 -7.79 4.02
N ARG A 95 5.19 -7.81 4.14
CA ARG A 95 4.50 -8.26 5.36
C ARG A 95 4.75 -9.73 5.64
N GLU A 96 4.70 -10.57 4.60
CA GLU A 96 5.01 -11.99 4.73
C GLU A 96 6.46 -12.22 5.18
N ALA A 97 7.41 -11.43 4.66
CA ALA A 97 8.82 -11.53 5.03
C ALA A 97 9.15 -11.01 6.44
N LEU A 98 8.44 -9.98 6.92
CA LEU A 98 8.71 -9.30 8.20
C LEU A 98 7.81 -9.73 9.35
N ASP A 99 6.71 -10.46 9.07
CA ASP A 99 5.65 -10.78 10.04
C ASP A 99 5.18 -9.55 10.84
N CYS A 100 5.00 -8.42 10.15
CA CYS A 100 4.72 -7.14 10.81
C CYS A 100 3.21 -6.94 11.08
N PRO A 101 2.85 -6.41 12.27
CA PRO A 101 1.47 -6.05 12.57
C PRO A 101 0.99 -4.95 11.62
N MET A 102 -0.31 -4.99 11.30
CA MET A 102 -0.94 -4.03 10.41
C MET A 102 -2.27 -3.53 10.92
N VAL A 103 -2.56 -2.26 10.62
CA VAL A 103 -3.87 -1.63 10.79
C VAL A 103 -4.31 -1.01 9.47
N ILE A 104 -5.57 -1.24 9.10
CA ILE A 104 -6.24 -0.50 8.02
C ILE A 104 -7.03 0.65 8.65
N VAL A 105 -6.91 1.84 8.09
CA VAL A 105 -7.67 3.04 8.52
C VAL A 105 -8.51 3.53 7.35
N ASP A 106 -9.81 3.63 7.52
CA ASP A 106 -10.71 4.18 6.51
C ASP A 106 -10.95 5.67 6.74
N ALA A 107 -10.25 6.49 5.95
CA ALA A 107 -10.34 7.95 6.03
C ALA A 107 -11.43 8.55 5.12
N GLY A 108 -12.30 7.73 4.51
CA GLY A 108 -13.38 8.20 3.64
C GLY A 108 -13.42 7.49 2.29
N ASN A 109 -13.61 6.18 2.28
CA ASN A 109 -13.91 5.44 1.05
C ASN A 109 -15.41 5.42 0.74
N GLU A 110 -15.72 5.59 -0.54
CA GLU A 110 -17.05 5.35 -1.11
C GLU A 110 -17.44 3.88 -0.93
N VAL A 111 -16.53 2.97 -1.27
CA VAL A 111 -16.71 1.53 -1.07
C VAL A 111 -15.92 1.09 0.16
N LYS A 112 -16.62 0.57 1.17
CA LYS A 112 -16.00 0.07 2.39
C LYS A 112 -15.28 -1.25 2.15
N PRO A 113 -14.02 -1.42 2.61
CA PRO A 113 -13.34 -2.71 2.52
C PRO A 113 -13.99 -3.71 3.47
N GLN A 114 -13.95 -4.98 3.10
CA GLN A 114 -14.50 -6.05 3.94
C GLN A 114 -13.51 -6.55 5.00
N VAL A 115 -12.83 -5.64 5.71
CA VAL A 115 -11.77 -5.95 6.71
C VAL A 115 -12.04 -5.24 8.04
N PRO A 116 -11.46 -5.71 9.16
CA PRO A 116 -11.40 -4.89 10.37
C PRO A 116 -10.59 -3.62 10.11
N MET A 117 -11.16 -2.46 10.49
CA MET A 117 -10.57 -1.14 10.22
C MET A 117 -10.86 -0.16 11.35
N LEU A 118 -10.02 0.87 11.45
CA LEU A 118 -10.24 2.08 12.24
C LEU A 118 -10.96 3.14 11.41
#